data_AF-A0A5B6Z6Q0-F1
#
_entry.id   AF-A0A5B6Z6Q0-F1
#
_cell.length_a   1.000
_cell.length_b   1.000
_cell.length_c   1.000
_cell.angle_alpha   90.00
_cell.angle_beta   90.00
_cell.angle_gamma   90.00
#
_symmetry.space_group_name_H-M   'P 1'
#
loop_
_entity.id
_entity.type
_entity.pdbx_description
1 polymer ?
#
loop_
_entity_poly.entity_id
_entity_poly.type
_entity_poly.pdbx_seq_one_letter_code
_entity_poly.pdbx_strand_id
1 'polypeptide(L)'
;CYMCKKGVESANHLFLHCEVARELWSLTFSLAGCSWVMPASVKDLLSGWNCGKVRGDLKKLWRMIPLCLMWSIWRKRKRNRRIFEGEERPICNIEDKFLKTYIFGL
;
A
#
# COMPACT_ATOMS: atom_id res chain seq x y z
N CYS A 1 1.44 0.63 16.00
CA CYS A 1 1.64 0.87 14.57
C CYS A 1 2.37 2.19 14.39
N TYR A 2 3.61 2.15 13.91
CA TYR A 2 4.45 3.34 13.70
C TYR A 2 3.95 4.27 12.58
N MET A 3 2.91 3.87 11.84
CA MET A 3 2.29 4.70 10.82
C MET A 3 1.10 5.49 11.36
N CYS A 4 0.04 4.81 11.81
CA CYS A 4 -1.19 5.49 12.26
C CYS A 4 -1.22 5.86 13.75
N LYS A 5 -0.28 5.36 14.57
CA LYS A 5 -0.24 5.56 16.04
C LYS A 5 -1.52 5.14 16.81
N LYS A 6 -2.49 4.48 16.17
CA LYS A 6 -3.83 4.17 16.72
C LYS A 6 -4.09 2.70 17.09
N GLY A 7 -3.16 1.79 16.83
CA GLY A 7 -3.38 0.35 17.07
C GLY A 7 -2.11 -0.46 17.20
N VAL A 8 -2.25 -1.71 17.68
CA VAL A 8 -1.15 -2.69 17.75
C VAL A 8 -0.63 -2.95 16.34
N GLU A 9 0.70 -2.97 16.19
CA GLU A 9 1.30 -3.29 14.91
C GLU A 9 1.30 -4.81 14.69
N SER A 10 0.50 -5.26 13.72
CA SER A 10 0.56 -6.61 13.15
C SER A 10 0.78 -6.51 11.65
N ALA A 11 1.13 -7.61 10.97
CA ALA A 11 1.25 -7.59 9.50
C ALA A 11 -0.07 -7.18 8.83
N ASN A 12 -1.19 -7.73 9.28
CA ASN A 12 -2.52 -7.37 8.77
C ASN A 12 -2.85 -5.91 9.05
N HIS A 13 -2.55 -5.40 10.25
CA HIS A 13 -2.79 -4.00 10.52
C HIS A 13 -1.87 -3.10 9.68
N LEU A 14 -0.56 -3.35 9.67
CA LEU A 14 0.41 -2.50 8.96
C LEU A 14 0.14 -2.41 7.46
N PHE A 15 -0.13 -3.53 6.80
CA PHE A 15 -0.23 -3.58 5.33
C PHE A 15 -1.66 -3.41 4.80
N LEU A 16 -2.68 -3.46 5.67
CA LEU A 16 -4.07 -3.51 5.22
C LEU A 16 -4.99 -2.58 6.03
N HIS A 17 -5.07 -2.79 7.36
CA HIS A 17 -6.06 -2.11 8.20
C HIS A 17 -5.61 -0.76 8.76
N CYS A 18 -4.33 -0.42 8.64
CA CYS A 18 -3.79 0.89 8.96
C CYS A 18 -4.42 1.92 8.02
N GLU A 19 -4.88 3.06 8.55
CA GLU A 19 -5.53 4.12 7.77
C GLU A 19 -4.72 4.51 6.52
N VAL A 20 -3.41 4.70 6.69
CA VAL A 20 -2.49 5.04 5.59
C VAL A 20 -2.40 3.91 4.55
N ALA A 21 -2.40 2.64 4.99
CA ALA A 21 -2.37 1.51 4.06
C ALA A 21 -3.69 1.40 3.30
N ARG A 22 -4.82 1.57 4.00
CA ARG A 22 -6.15 1.55 3.42
C ARG A 22 -6.32 2.62 2.33
N GLU A 23 -5.84 3.84 2.57
CA GLU A 23 -5.86 4.92 1.58
C GLU A 23 -5.05 4.56 0.33
N LEU A 24 -3.82 4.06 0.50
CA LEU A 24 -2.97 3.63 -0.62
C LEU A 24 -3.61 2.52 -1.46
N TRP A 25 -4.22 1.52 -0.80
CA TRP A 25 -4.98 0.48 -1.51
C TRP A 25 -6.18 1.06 -2.23
N SER A 26 -6.99 1.87 -1.54
CA SER A 26 -8.17 2.51 -2.13
C SER A 26 -7.81 3.32 -3.37
N LEU A 27 -6.75 4.14 -3.31
CA LEU A 27 -6.24 4.91 -4.44
C LEU A 27 -5.84 4.00 -5.60
N THR A 28 -5.11 2.93 -5.32
CA THR A 28 -4.64 2.00 -6.34
C THR A 28 -5.80 1.28 -7.05
N PHE A 29 -6.80 0.82 -6.29
CA PHE A 29 -7.99 0.18 -6.85
C PHE A 29 -8.87 1.16 -7.64
N SER A 30 -9.03 2.39 -7.14
CA SER A 30 -9.73 3.46 -7.86
C SER A 30 -9.06 3.77 -9.20
N LEU A 31 -7.73 3.88 -9.24
CA LEU A 31 -6.96 4.09 -10.47
C LEU A 31 -7.06 2.92 -11.45
N ALA A 32 -7.21 1.70 -10.93
CA ALA A 32 -7.42 0.51 -11.74
C ALA A 32 -8.88 0.30 -12.18
N GLY A 33 -9.80 1.19 -11.80
CA GLY A 33 -11.24 1.05 -12.08
C GLY A 33 -11.88 -0.17 -11.42
N CYS A 34 -11.29 -0.67 -10.33
CA CYS A 34 -11.73 -1.88 -9.64
C CYS A 34 -12.48 -1.52 -8.35
N SER A 35 -13.66 -2.11 -8.16
CA SER A 35 -14.35 -2.06 -6.86
C SER A 35 -13.57 -2.88 -5.83
N TRP A 36 -13.30 -2.28 -4.68
CA TRP A 36 -12.53 -2.90 -3.60
C TRP A 36 -13.36 -3.03 -2.34
N VAL A 37 -13.26 -4.22 -1.72
CA VAL A 37 -13.76 -4.49 -0.37
C VAL A 37 -12.57 -4.91 0.46
N MET A 38 -12.47 -4.37 1.68
CA MET A 38 -11.35 -4.67 2.57
C MET A 38 -11.34 -6.16 2.97
N PRO A 39 -10.30 -6.93 2.62
CA PRO A 39 -10.18 -8.32 3.06
C PRO A 39 -9.80 -8.41 4.54
N ALA A 40 -10.03 -9.58 5.15
CA ALA A 40 -9.70 -9.79 6.57
C ALA A 40 -8.19 -9.84 6.81
N SER A 41 -7.42 -10.41 5.87
CA SER A 41 -5.97 -10.57 6.00
C SER A 41 -5.21 -10.25 4.70
N VAL A 42 -3.90 -10.02 4.85
CA VAL A 42 -2.97 -9.88 3.71
C VAL A 42 -2.96 -11.14 2.84
N LYS A 43 -3.15 -12.32 3.45
CA LYS A 43 -3.23 -13.59 2.73
C LYS A 43 -4.45 -13.63 1.80
N ASP A 44 -5.60 -13.20 2.30
CA ASP A 44 -6.84 -13.16 1.51
C ASP A 44 -6.73 -12.15 0.36
N LEU A 45 -6.10 -11.00 0.63
CA LEU A 45 -5.77 -10.02 -0.40
C LEU A 45 -4.94 -10.63 -1.53
N LEU A 46 -3.79 -11.24 -1.19
CA LEU A 46 -2.89 -11.81 -2.19
C LEU A 46 -3.54 -12.99 -2.94
N SER A 47 -4.37 -13.78 -2.26
CA SER A 47 -5.11 -14.88 -2.88
C SER A 47 -6.13 -14.36 -3.89
N GLY A 48 -6.89 -13.32 -3.54
CA GLY A 48 -7.86 -12.69 -4.43
C GLY A 48 -7.23 -11.85 -5.55
N TRP A 49 -6.01 -11.35 -5.36
CA TRP A 49 -5.33 -10.48 -6.33
C TRP A 49 -5.11 -11.16 -7.70
N ASN A 50 -4.84 -12.48 -7.67
CA ASN A 50 -4.62 -13.29 -8.87
C ASN A 50 -5.88 -13.53 -9.70
N CYS A 51 -7.07 -13.23 -9.15
CA CYS A 51 -8.35 -13.40 -9.84
C CYS A 51 -8.81 -12.14 -10.60
N GLY A 52 -8.09 -11.02 -10.49
CA GLY A 52 -8.44 -9.76 -11.16
C GLY A 52 -8.31 -9.82 -12.68
N LYS A 53 -9.40 -9.51 -13.40
CA LYS A 53 -9.39 -9.36 -14.87
C LYS A 53 -8.86 -7.98 -15.25
N VAL A 54 -7.55 -7.85 -15.41
CA VAL A 54 -6.91 -6.67 -16.01
C VAL A 54 -6.58 -6.92 -17.48
N ARG A 55 -6.48 -5.85 -18.27
CA ARG A 55 -6.03 -5.91 -19.68
C ARG A 55 -4.65 -6.60 -19.77
N GLY A 56 -4.42 -7.34 -20.86
CA GLY A 56 -3.25 -8.21 -21.00
C GLY A 56 -1.90 -7.50 -20.91
N ASP A 57 -1.82 -6.29 -21.48
CA ASP A 57 -0.68 -5.36 -21.41
C ASP A 57 -0.39 -4.89 -19.96
N LEU A 58 -1.42 -4.70 -19.15
CA LEU A 58 -1.30 -4.28 -17.75
C LEU A 58 -1.12 -5.43 -16.77
N LYS A 59 -1.24 -6.69 -17.22
CA LYS A 59 -1.16 -7.88 -16.35
C LYS A 59 0.17 -8.01 -15.61
N LYS A 60 1.27 -7.61 -16.25
CA LYS A 60 2.61 -7.60 -15.61
C LYS A 60 2.68 -6.54 -14.51
N LEU A 61 2.18 -5.33 -14.79
CA LEU A 61 2.12 -4.25 -13.81
C LEU A 61 1.22 -4.63 -12.63
N TRP A 62 0.05 -5.18 -12.92
CA TRP A 62 -0.91 -5.65 -11.91
C TRP A 62 -0.30 -6.64 -10.93
N ARG A 63 0.50 -7.60 -11.40
CA ARG A 63 1.19 -8.57 -10.53
C ARG A 63 2.24 -7.94 -9.62
N MET A 64 2.82 -6.80 -10.02
CA MET A 64 3.84 -6.11 -9.22
C MET A 64 3.23 -5.20 -8.16
N ILE A 65 2.02 -4.68 -8.38
CA ILE A 65 1.37 -3.70 -7.52
C ILE A 65 1.37 -4.12 -6.03
N PRO A 66 0.96 -5.34 -5.63
CA PRO A 66 0.93 -5.69 -4.22
C PRO A 66 2.28 -5.64 -3.56
N LEU A 67 3.30 -6.17 -4.25
CA LEU A 67 4.68 -6.17 -3.76
C LEU A 67 5.22 -4.73 -3.66
N CYS A 68 4.97 -3.89 -4.67
CA CYS A 68 5.41 -2.49 -4.68
C CYS A 68 4.73 -1.67 -3.58
N LEU A 69 3.42 -1.85 -3.36
CA LEU A 69 2.67 -1.18 -2.31
C LEU A 69 3.14 -1.62 -0.93
N MET A 70 3.19 -2.92 -0.67
CA MET A 70 3.65 -3.47 0.61
C MET A 70 5.09 -3.03 0.90
N TRP A 71 5.97 -3.02 -0.10
CA TRP A 71 7.32 -2.51 0.04
C TRP A 71 7.35 -1.02 0.40
N SER A 72 6.52 -0.20 -0.25
CA SER A 72 6.42 1.23 0.02
C SER A 72 5.90 1.51 1.43
N ILE A 73 4.86 0.81 1.86
CA ILE A 73 4.33 0.84 3.23
C ILE A 73 5.42 0.44 4.23
N TRP A 74 6.11 -0.68 3.99
CA TRP A 74 7.20 -1.15 4.85
C TRP A 74 8.34 -0.14 4.96
N ARG A 75 8.78 0.45 3.85
CA ARG A 75 9.81 1.49 3.86
C ARG A 75 9.38 2.72 4.67
N LYS A 76 8.11 3.13 4.55
CA LYS A 76 7.59 4.25 5.34
C LYS A 76 7.55 3.90 6.82
N ARG A 77 7.07 2.71 7.19
CA ARG A 77 7.12 2.21 8.57
C ARG A 77 8.55 2.18 9.12
N LYS A 78 9.51 1.68 8.34
CA LYS A 78 10.93 1.66 8.73
C LYS A 78 11.49 3.07 8.94
N ARG A 79 11.13 4.02 8.09
CA ARG A 79 11.50 5.44 8.25
C ARG A 79 10.84 6.05 9.49
N ASN A 80 9.55 5.82 9.70
CA ASN A 80 8.83 6.32 10.86
C ASN A 80 9.34 5.73 12.17
N ARG A 81 9.78 4.46 12.20
CA ARG A 81 10.46 3.88 13.37
C ARG A 81 11.76 4.62 13.70
N ARG A 82 12.61 4.88 12.70
CA ARG A 82 13.85 5.66 12.87
C ARG A 82 13.60 7.09 13.33
N ILE A 83 12.50 7.69 12.84
CA ILE A 83 12.04 9.03 13.21
C ILE A 83 11.46 9.08 14.63
N PHE A 84 10.76 8.03 15.06
CA PHE A 84 10.29 7.91 16.44
C PHE A 84 11.47 7.77 17.42
N GLU A 85 12.59 7.24 16.94
CA GLU A 85 13.90 7.24 17.61
C GLU A 85 14.69 8.56 17.36
N GLY A 86 14.18 9.52 16.57
CA GLY A 86 14.81 10.82 16.27
C GLY A 86 14.14 11.63 15.12
N GLU A 87 13.29 12.60 15.50
CA GLU A 87 12.71 13.75 14.74
C GLU A 87 11.73 13.52 13.55
N GLU A 88 10.53 14.13 13.67
CA GLU A 88 9.37 14.00 12.76
C GLU A 88 9.50 14.81 11.45
N ARG A 89 9.05 14.21 10.33
CA ARG A 89 8.69 14.93 9.10
C ARG A 89 7.28 14.53 8.62
N PRO A 90 6.50 15.46 8.05
CA PRO A 90 5.08 15.25 7.73
C PRO A 90 4.83 14.16 6.67
N ILE A 91 3.61 13.61 6.72
CA ILE A 91 3.13 12.39 6.04
C ILE A 91 2.75 12.64 4.55
N CYS A 92 2.98 13.83 4.00
CA CYS A 92 2.41 14.24 2.70
C CYS A 92 3.12 13.77 1.41
N ASN A 93 4.23 13.01 1.44
CA ASN A 93 5.01 12.72 0.21
C ASN A 93 4.95 11.27 -0.32
N ILE A 94 3.99 10.44 0.14
CA ILE A 94 3.97 9.00 -0.19
C ILE A 94 3.24 8.73 -1.51
N GLU A 95 2.08 9.36 -1.71
CA GLU A 95 1.23 9.15 -2.87
C GLU A 95 1.95 9.58 -4.15
N ASP A 96 2.60 10.74 -4.09
CA ASP A 96 3.21 11.37 -5.25
C ASP A 96 4.39 10.56 -5.82
N LYS A 97 5.20 9.92 -4.96
CA LYS A 97 6.35 9.11 -5.41
C LYS A 97 5.96 7.71 -5.87
N PHE A 98 4.94 7.11 -5.26
CA PHE A 98 4.41 5.82 -5.71
C PHE A 98 3.71 5.95 -7.08
N LEU A 99 2.89 7.00 -7.25
CA LEU A 99 2.21 7.31 -8.51
C LEU A 99 3.21 7.65 -9.63
N LYS A 100 4.13 8.58 -9.39
CA LYS A 100 5.10 9.04 -10.41
C LYS A 100 6.02 7.92 -10.88
N THR A 101 6.65 7.20 -9.96
CA THR A 101 7.68 6.20 -10.32
C THR A 101 7.10 4.88 -10.84
N TYR A 102 5.92 4.46 -10.38
CA TYR A 102 5.44 3.09 -10.64
C TYR A 102 4.14 3.00 -11.45
N ILE A 103 3.30 4.03 -11.47
CA ILE A 103 2.06 4.06 -12.26
C ILE A 103 2.22 4.88 -13.55
N PHE A 104 2.92 6.01 -13.50
CA PHE A 104 3.05 6.92 -14.65
C PHE A 104 4.38 6.80 -15.42
N GLY A 105 5.40 6.13 -14.89
CA GLY A 105 6.66 5.90 -15.60
C GLY A 105 7.38 7.20 -16.02
N LEU A 106 7.33 8.23 -15.16
CA LEU A 106 8.06 9.50 -15.32
C LEU A 106 9.19 9.60 -14.28
#